data_AF-A0A659UA80-F1
#
_entry.id   AF-A0A659UA80-F1
#
_cell.length_a   1.000
_cell.length_b   1.000
_cell.length_c   1.000
_cell.angle_alpha   90.00
_cell.angle_beta   90.00
_cell.angle_gamma   90.00
#
_symmetry.space_group_name_H-M   'P 1'
#
loop_
_entity.id
_entity.type
_entity.pdbx_description
1 polymer ?
#
loop_
_entity_poly.entity_id
_entity_poly.type
_entity_poly.pdbx_seq_one_letter_code
_entity_poly.pdbx_strand_id
1 'polypeptide(L)'
;VFLIVLFTICGSTQWSAWQLGYQAGLGAPWFVIGGLPVYYPPAIFWWWYFYDAYAPGIFMRGGLIAASGGFIAIAVAIVMSLWRAREATKVATYGSARWAD
;
A
#
# COMPACT_ATOMS: atom_id res chain seq x y z
N VAL A 1 -2.69 5.60 6.15
CA VAL A 1 -3.24 4.24 5.85
C VAL A 1 -3.45 4.06 4.36
N PHE A 2 -4.39 4.78 3.71
CA PHE A 2 -4.68 4.63 2.28
C PHE A 2 -3.44 4.72 1.36
N LEU A 3 -2.62 5.76 1.51
CA LEU A 3 -1.43 5.94 0.69
C LEU A 3 -0.43 4.79 0.84
N ILE A 4 -0.29 4.21 2.04
CA ILE A 4 0.60 3.07 2.30
C ILE A 4 0.16 1.89 1.45
N VAL A 5 -1.12 1.56 1.51
CA VAL A 5 -1.71 0.46 0.74
C VAL A 5 -1.56 0.70 -0.77
N LEU A 6 -1.80 1.93 -1.22
CA LEU A 6 -1.63 2.30 -2.62
C LEU A 6 -0.18 2.10 -3.07
N PHE A 7 0.81 2.60 -2.32
CA PHE A 7 2.22 2.46 -2.66
C PHE A 7 2.68 1.00 -2.67
N THR A 8 2.24 0.18 -1.72
CA THR A 8 2.63 -1.24 -1.69
C THR A 8 2.00 -2.02 -2.85
N ILE A 9 0.76 -1.72 -3.22
CA ILE A 9 0.11 -2.33 -4.39
C ILE A 9 0.80 -1.85 -5.69
N CYS A 10 1.07 -0.55 -5.82
CA CYS A 10 1.83 -0.02 -6.96
C CYS A 10 3.20 -0.69 -7.08
N GLY A 11 3.97 -0.74 -5.98
CA GLY A 11 5.30 -1.33 -5.96
C GLY A 11 5.27 -2.83 -6.28
N SER A 12 4.30 -3.54 -5.74
CA SER A 12 4.08 -4.97 -6.01
C SER A 12 3.78 -5.25 -7.48
N THR A 13 2.92 -4.43 -8.10
CA THR A 13 2.61 -4.52 -9.53
C THR A 13 3.81 -4.17 -10.41
N GLN A 14 4.53 -3.07 -10.11
CA GLN A 14 5.72 -2.72 -10.90
C GLN A 14 6.83 -3.76 -10.75
N TRP A 15 7.02 -4.31 -9.55
CA TRP A 15 7.99 -5.37 -9.32
C TRP A 15 7.64 -6.64 -10.11
N SER A 16 6.36 -7.03 -10.13
CA SER A 16 5.89 -8.18 -10.93
C SER A 16 6.06 -7.92 -12.43
N ALA A 17 5.75 -6.72 -12.91
CA ALA A 17 5.92 -6.33 -14.31
C ALA A 17 7.39 -6.38 -14.74
N TRP A 18 8.29 -5.90 -13.88
CA TRP A 18 9.73 -5.93 -14.10
C TRP A 18 10.27 -7.37 -14.18
N GLN A 19 9.82 -8.25 -13.27
CA GLN A 19 10.22 -9.67 -13.28
C GLN A 19 9.70 -10.43 -14.50
N LEU A 20 8.56 -10.01 -15.06
CA LEU A 20 7.98 -10.57 -16.29
C LEU A 20 8.51 -9.87 -17.56
N GLY A 21 9.50 -8.97 -17.42
CA GLY A 21 10.16 -8.31 -18.55
C GLY A 21 9.25 -7.41 -19.38
N TYR A 22 8.17 -6.88 -18.79
CA TYR A 22 7.20 -6.02 -19.48
C TYR A 22 6.61 -6.64 -20.76
N GLN A 23 6.37 -7.96 -20.73
CA GLN A 23 5.82 -8.70 -21.86
C GLN A 23 4.46 -8.14 -22.34
N ALA A 24 4.21 -8.23 -23.66
CA ALA A 24 2.96 -7.76 -24.27
C ALA A 24 1.70 -8.46 -23.70
N GLY A 25 1.84 -9.67 -23.15
CA GLY A 25 0.75 -10.39 -22.50
C GLY A 25 0.17 -9.67 -21.27
N LEU A 26 0.92 -8.78 -20.62
CA LEU A 26 0.44 -8.01 -19.45
C LEU A 26 -0.60 -6.95 -19.82
N GLY A 27 -0.80 -6.70 -21.12
CA GLY A 27 -1.69 -5.68 -21.66
C GLY A 27 -0.98 -4.34 -21.86
N ALA A 28 -1.75 -3.33 -22.25
CA ALA A 28 -1.24 -1.98 -22.47
C ALA A 28 -0.84 -1.34 -21.12
N PRO A 29 0.33 -0.67 -21.05
CA PRO A 29 0.69 0.10 -19.87
C PRO A 29 -0.28 1.27 -19.70
N TRP A 30 -0.48 1.68 -18.45
CA TRP A 30 -1.34 2.83 -18.15
C TRP A 30 -0.70 4.13 -18.62
N PHE A 31 0.61 4.27 -18.40
CA PHE A 31 1.44 5.34 -18.93
C PHE A 31 2.91 4.91 -18.94
N VAL A 32 3.78 5.69 -19.58
CA VAL A 32 5.21 5.43 -19.66
C VAL A 32 5.99 6.59 -19.04
N ILE A 33 6.89 6.31 -18.11
CA ILE A 33 7.78 7.29 -17.50
C ILE A 33 9.22 6.97 -17.88
N GLY A 34 9.89 7.84 -18.63
CA GLY A 34 11.31 7.65 -18.98
C GLY A 34 11.60 6.34 -19.72
N GLY A 35 10.65 5.83 -20.50
CA GLY A 35 10.75 4.54 -21.18
C GLY A 35 10.30 3.33 -20.36
N LEU A 36 9.98 3.50 -19.07
CA LEU A 36 9.46 2.43 -18.22
C LEU A 36 7.91 2.39 -18.29
N PRO A 37 7.32 1.26 -18.71
CA PRO A 37 5.87 1.08 -18.72
C PRO A 37 5.35 0.94 -17.30
N VAL A 38 4.43 1.82 -16.91
CA VAL A 38 3.78 1.82 -15.60
C VAL A 38 2.38 1.24 -15.75
N TYR A 39 2.14 0.12 -15.07
CA TYR A 39 0.85 -0.56 -15.05
C TYR A 39 -0.09 -0.08 -13.94
N TYR A 40 -1.38 -0.32 -14.15
CA TYR A 40 -2.44 0.02 -13.21
C TYR A 40 -2.25 -0.72 -11.86
N PRO A 41 -2.30 -0.05 -10.69
CA PRO A 41 -1.83 -0.66 -9.44
C PRO A 41 -2.50 -2.00 -9.06
N PRO A 42 -3.82 -2.19 -9.20
CA PRO A 42 -4.47 -3.48 -8.95
C PRO A 42 -4.17 -4.59 -9.98
N ALA A 43 -3.37 -4.34 -11.03
CA ALA A 43 -3.14 -5.31 -12.10
C ALA A 43 -2.47 -6.60 -11.62
N ILE A 44 -1.68 -6.56 -10.54
CA ILE A 44 -1.09 -7.77 -9.97
C ILE A 44 -2.13 -8.84 -9.63
N PHE A 45 -3.34 -8.48 -9.18
CA PHE A 45 -4.36 -9.48 -8.84
C PHE A 45 -4.85 -10.24 -10.08
N TRP A 46 -4.99 -9.55 -11.22
CA TRP A 46 -5.33 -10.19 -12.48
C TRP A 46 -4.21 -11.04 -13.01
N TRP A 47 -2.98 -10.51 -13.00
CA TRP A 47 -1.83 -11.27 -13.44
C TRP A 47 -1.58 -12.48 -12.57
N TRP A 48 -1.80 -12.38 -11.27
CA TRP A 48 -1.72 -13.51 -10.36
C TRP A 48 -2.73 -14.57 -10.80
N TYR A 49 -4.01 -14.22 -10.97
CA TYR A 49 -5.02 -15.19 -11.43
C TYR A 49 -4.67 -15.88 -12.76
N PHE A 50 -4.17 -15.14 -13.75
CA PHE A 50 -3.88 -15.69 -15.09
C PHE A 50 -2.51 -16.38 -15.20
N TYR A 51 -1.50 -15.87 -14.50
CA TYR A 51 -0.10 -16.25 -14.71
C TYR A 51 0.55 -17.00 -13.54
N ASP A 52 -0.13 -17.19 -12.41
CA ASP A 52 0.42 -17.92 -11.25
C ASP A 52 1.01 -19.27 -11.65
N ALA A 53 0.29 -20.01 -12.50
CA ALA A 53 0.68 -21.34 -12.93
C ALA A 53 2.03 -21.36 -13.68
N TYR A 54 2.41 -20.25 -14.33
CA TYR A 54 3.63 -20.17 -15.12
C TYR A 54 4.81 -19.62 -14.31
N ALA A 55 4.55 -18.75 -13.32
CA ALA A 55 5.60 -18.10 -12.54
C ALA A 55 5.21 -17.90 -11.06
N PRO A 56 4.95 -18.98 -10.31
CA PRO A 56 4.40 -18.89 -8.96
C PRO A 56 5.34 -18.17 -7.98
N GLY A 57 6.66 -18.30 -8.17
CA GLY A 57 7.66 -17.63 -7.32
C GLY A 57 7.66 -16.11 -7.46
N ILE A 58 7.30 -15.58 -8.63
CA ILE A 58 7.18 -14.13 -8.85
C ILE A 58 5.95 -13.64 -8.10
N PHE A 59 4.78 -14.23 -8.35
CA PHE A 59 3.55 -13.76 -7.71
C PHE A 59 3.51 -13.97 -6.20
N MET A 60 4.16 -15.01 -5.67
CA MET A 60 4.35 -15.18 -4.23
C MET A 60 5.10 -13.98 -3.62
N ARG A 61 6.23 -13.58 -4.23
CA ARG A 61 7.02 -12.43 -3.77
C ARG A 61 6.28 -11.11 -3.97
N GLY A 62 5.63 -10.92 -5.11
CA GLY A 62 4.77 -9.76 -5.38
C GLY A 62 3.65 -9.66 -4.34
N GLY A 63 2.98 -10.77 -4.05
CA GLY A 63 1.95 -10.87 -3.01
C GLY A 63 2.46 -10.54 -1.62
N LEU A 64 3.67 -10.99 -1.25
CA LEU A 64 4.31 -10.60 0.01
C LEU A 64 4.57 -9.10 0.10
N ILE A 65 5.00 -8.46 -0.99
CA ILE A 65 5.16 -7.00 -1.03
C ILE A 65 3.81 -6.31 -0.81
N ALA A 66 2.75 -6.76 -1.48
CA ALA A 66 1.41 -6.20 -1.31
C ALA A 66 0.88 -6.39 0.13
N ALA A 67 1.04 -7.59 0.70
CA ALA A 67 0.59 -7.93 2.05
C ALA A 67 1.34 -7.13 3.13
N SER A 68 2.63 -6.84 2.92
CA SER A 68 3.43 -6.04 3.86
C SER A 68 2.83 -4.65 4.13
N GLY A 69 2.17 -4.06 3.13
CA GLY A 69 1.49 -2.77 3.25
C GLY A 69 0.37 -2.77 4.29
N GLY A 70 -0.35 -3.89 4.45
CA GLY A 70 -1.38 -4.04 5.47
C GLY A 70 -0.80 -3.98 6.89
N PHE A 71 0.28 -4.71 7.14
CA PHE A 71 0.96 -4.69 8.44
C PHE A 71 1.52 -3.30 8.78
N ILE A 72 2.16 -2.64 7.80
CA ILE A 72 2.65 -1.27 7.96
C ILE A 72 1.49 -0.31 8.25
N ALA A 73 0.37 -0.46 7.53
CA ALA A 73 -0.79 0.38 7.71
C ALA A 73 -1.42 0.23 9.11
N ILE A 74 -1.47 -1.00 9.65
CA ILE A 74 -1.93 -1.27 11.02
C ILE A 74 -1.00 -0.60 12.04
N ALA A 75 0.31 -0.80 11.90
CA ALA A 75 1.30 -0.18 12.80
C ALA A 75 1.19 1.35 12.81
N VAL A 76 1.10 1.98 11.62
CA VAL A 76 0.93 3.43 11.49
C VAL A 76 -0.40 3.90 12.10
N ALA A 77 -1.49 3.16 11.93
CA ALA A 77 -2.77 3.51 12.52
C ALA A 77 -2.71 3.49 14.06
N ILE A 78 -2.06 2.48 14.65
CA ILE A 78 -1.86 2.39 16.10
C ILE A 78 -1.02 3.57 16.60
N VAL A 79 0.12 3.83 15.97
CA VAL A 79 1.01 4.94 16.36
C VAL A 79 0.29 6.29 16.29
N MET A 80 -0.46 6.55 15.22
CA MET A 80 -1.26 7.77 15.07
C MET A 80 -2.35 7.88 16.14
N SER A 81 -3.01 6.78 16.50
CA SER A 81 -4.01 6.74 17.56
C SER A 81 -3.40 7.08 18.92
N LEU A 82 -2.23 6.51 19.24
CA LEU A 82 -1.50 6.80 20.47
C LEU A 82 -1.04 8.27 20.53
N TRP A 83 -0.58 8.82 19.41
CA TRP A 83 -0.21 10.24 19.33
C TRP A 83 -1.42 11.14 19.61
N ARG A 84 -2.55 10.87 18.96
CA ARG A 84 -3.78 11.63 19.16
C ARG A 84 -4.28 11.57 20.60
N ALA A 85 -4.15 10.40 21.26
CA ALA A 85 -4.48 10.26 22.68
C ALA A 85 -3.60 11.15 23.57
N ARG A 86 -2.30 11.24 23.28
CA ARG A 86 -1.37 12.13 24.00
C ARG A 86 -1.65 13.62 23.76
N GLU A 87 -2.03 13.97 22.54
CA GLU A 87 -2.36 15.34 22.17
C GLU A 87 -3.65 15.81 22.88
N ALA A 88 -4.65 14.94 22.97
CA ALA A 88 -5.88 15.20 23.74
C ALA A 88 -5.59 15.43 25.24
N THR A 89 -4.67 14.67 25.85
CA THR A 89 -4.28 14.87 27.25
C THR A 89 -3.55 16.20 27.48
N LYS A 90 -2.75 16.69 26.51
CA LYS A 90 -2.09 18.01 26.60
C LYS A 90 -3.05 19.20 26.47
N VAL A 91 -4.20 19.03 25.83
CA VAL A 91 -5.19 20.10 25.63
C VAL A 91 -6.19 20.22 26.80
N ALA A 92 -6.31 19.20 27.66
CA ALA A 92 -7.28 19.16 28.76
C ALA A 92 -6.89 19.96 30.03
N THR A 93 -5.81 20.73 30.03
CA THR A 93 -5.34 21.46 31.24
C THR A 93 -6.00 22.84 31.45
N TYR A 94 -6.99 23.23 30.63
CA TYR A 94 -7.78 24.46 30.84
C TYR A 94 -9.30 24.17 30.92
N GLY A 95 -9.72 23.37 31.90
CA GLY A 95 -11.13 22.98 32.05
C GLY A 95 -11.58 22.66 33.48
N SER A 96 -11.00 23.31 34.49
CA SER A 96 -11.46 23.19 35.89
C SER A 96 -12.39 24.32 36.36
N ALA A 97 -12.81 25.24 35.48
CA ALA A 97 -13.65 26.37 35.87
C ALA A 97 -15.08 26.25 35.31
N ARG A 98 -15.94 25.47 35.97
CA ARG A 98 -17.41 25.61 35.85
C ARG A 98 -18.21 25.21 37.10
N TRP A 99 -17.57 25.22 38.28
CA TRP A 99 -18.24 25.09 39.59
C TRP A 99 -18.33 26.44 40.32
N ALA A 100 -18.79 27.47 39.61
CA ALA A 100 -19.26 28.71 40.22
C ALA A 100 -20.40 29.24 39.36
N ASP A 101 -21.56 28.59 39.50
CA ASP A 101 -22.90 29.18 39.67
C ASP A 101 -23.91 28.07 39.95
#